data_AF-I0UY87-F1
#
_entry.id   AF-I0UY87-F1
#
_cell.length_a   1.000
_cell.length_b   1.000
_cell.length_c   1.000
_cell.angle_alpha   90.00
_cell.angle_beta   90.00
_cell.angle_gamma   90.00
#
_symmetry.space_group_name_H-M   'P 1'
#
loop_
_entity.id
_entity.type
_entity.pdbx_description
1 polymer ?
#
loop_
_entity_poly.entity_id
_entity_poly.type
_entity_poly.pdbx_seq_one_letter_code
_entity_poly.pdbx_strand_id
1 'polypeptide(L)'
;MRLRRNWPYLALLVLVALPLLWIAGALAARSGMFVFEGTVAPEQVQVFLTFVGGGLATAATVFGALLTREHNARERRRLRLDNVLRGLESMPEEASVQSRVAGILSTMVLLGQERVALRVLEPAWQSGNVDAATATWCIGQIITGEGAERDYLEGDRTDPTAVNEAAVLLREHSDKLVDSHGYYFPGHFLHEWTTKQPLPLKVKDNILRSIGTMLRCHDRRWWFPDGRIPIWPTEVLMKCVERDSSTSVQASAALLVGSLYEVNPEEFRRAYGVRRTDSMLARAQDEPLSEDYVDISAELRTAWSDPEPSDHTASHRPHRPRHRRKKP
;
A
#
# COMPACT_ATOMS: atom_id res chain seq x y z
N MET A 1 -11.55 16.38 2.60
CA MET A 1 -10.14 16.36 2.12
C MET A 1 -9.86 17.13 0.82
N ARG A 2 -10.83 17.42 -0.07
CA ARG A 2 -10.59 18.18 -1.31
C ARG A 2 -10.21 19.66 -1.09
N LEU A 3 -10.69 20.28 0.00
CA LEU A 3 -10.44 21.70 0.31
C LEU A 3 -8.95 22.01 0.56
N ARG A 4 -8.22 21.10 1.22
CA ARG A 4 -6.78 21.24 1.50
C ARG A 4 -5.94 21.20 0.21
N ARG A 5 -6.33 20.35 -0.74
CA ARG A 5 -5.65 20.18 -2.05
C ARG A 5 -5.80 21.41 -2.95
N ASN A 6 -6.95 22.08 -2.88
CA ASN A 6 -7.22 23.25 -3.69
C ASN A 6 -6.93 24.56 -2.95
N TRP A 7 -6.42 24.49 -1.70
CA TRP A 7 -6.13 25.67 -0.88
C TRP A 7 -5.24 26.71 -1.56
N PRO A 8 -4.13 26.37 -2.27
CA PRO A 8 -3.35 27.40 -2.95
C PRO A 8 -4.13 28.09 -4.08
N TYR A 9 -4.99 27.37 -4.79
CA TYR A 9 -5.86 27.95 -5.82
C TYR A 9 -7.00 28.78 -5.21
N LEU A 10 -7.55 28.35 -4.09
CA LEU A 10 -8.54 29.09 -3.30
C LEU A 10 -7.93 30.36 -2.70
N ALA A 11 -6.72 30.29 -2.16
CA ALA A 11 -5.98 31.43 -1.66
C ALA A 11 -5.69 32.42 -2.79
N LEU A 12 -5.31 31.94 -3.98
CA LEU A 12 -5.13 32.78 -5.17
C LEU A 12 -6.45 33.44 -5.60
N LEU A 13 -7.55 32.68 -5.65
CA LEU A 13 -8.87 33.19 -5.99
C LEU A 13 -9.32 34.26 -4.98
N VAL A 14 -9.13 34.01 -3.68
CA VAL A 14 -9.51 34.94 -2.61
C VAL A 14 -8.60 36.17 -2.57
N LEU A 15 -7.28 36.02 -2.68
CA LEU A 15 -6.32 37.12 -2.56
C LEU A 15 -6.22 37.97 -3.82
N VAL A 16 -6.57 37.43 -5.00
CA VAL A 16 -6.44 38.14 -6.27
C VAL A 16 -7.80 38.49 -6.87
N ALA A 17 -8.71 37.52 -6.99
CA ALA A 17 -9.99 37.76 -7.67
C ALA A 17 -10.96 38.59 -6.81
N LEU A 18 -10.95 38.40 -5.48
CA LEU A 18 -11.87 39.11 -4.58
C LEU A 18 -11.55 40.62 -4.47
N PRO A 19 -10.28 41.06 -4.35
CA PRO A 19 -9.95 42.48 -4.43
C PRO A 19 -10.21 43.09 -5.82
N LEU A 20 -9.95 42.34 -6.89
CA LEU A 20 -10.26 42.79 -8.26
C LEU A 20 -11.77 43.01 -8.45
N LEU A 21 -12.61 42.09 -7.98
CA LEU A 21 -14.07 42.21 -8.02
C LEU A 21 -14.56 43.37 -7.14
N TRP A 22 -13.99 43.55 -5.95
CA TRP A 22 -14.33 44.67 -5.07
C TRP A 22 -14.03 46.02 -5.72
N ILE A 23 -12.87 46.16 -6.35
CA ILE A 23 -12.45 47.40 -7.01
C ILE A 23 -13.25 47.64 -8.28
N ALA A 24 -13.54 46.59 -9.07
CA ALA A 24 -14.44 46.70 -10.22
C ALA A 24 -15.84 47.17 -9.80
N GLY A 25 -16.37 46.64 -8.69
CA GLY A 25 -17.64 47.09 -8.11
C GLY A 25 -17.59 48.54 -7.64
N ALA A 26 -16.52 48.94 -6.94
CA ALA A 26 -16.33 50.31 -6.48
C ALA A 26 -16.21 51.31 -7.66
N LEU A 27 -15.54 50.92 -8.76
CA LEU A 27 -15.47 51.74 -9.97
C LEU A 27 -16.81 51.81 -10.70
N ALA A 28 -17.52 50.70 -10.86
CA ALA A 28 -18.85 50.70 -11.50
C ALA A 28 -19.85 51.58 -10.73
N ALA A 29 -19.75 51.60 -9.40
CA ALA A 29 -20.53 52.50 -8.56
C ALA A 29 -20.13 53.97 -8.73
N ARG A 30 -18.82 54.27 -8.82
CA ARG A 30 -18.31 55.65 -8.97
C ARG A 30 -18.41 56.21 -10.38
N SER A 31 -18.40 55.38 -11.42
CA SER A 31 -18.48 55.81 -12.82
C SER A 31 -19.90 56.17 -13.25
N GLY A 32 -20.86 56.23 -12.32
CA GLY A 32 -22.25 56.54 -12.62
C GLY A 32 -22.97 55.47 -13.44
N MET A 33 -22.40 54.24 -13.53
CA MET A 33 -23.06 53.12 -14.23
C MET A 33 -24.35 52.71 -13.49
N PHE A 34 -24.41 53.02 -12.19
CA PHE A 34 -25.61 53.14 -11.39
C PHE A 34 -25.78 54.64 -11.09
N VAL A 35 -26.89 55.25 -11.48
CA VAL A 35 -27.13 56.71 -11.54
C VAL A 35 -26.76 57.43 -10.23
N PHE A 36 -25.55 57.99 -10.16
CA PHE A 36 -25.12 58.99 -9.19
C PHE A 36 -24.09 59.91 -9.89
N GLU A 37 -24.45 61.18 -10.08
CA GLU A 37 -23.71 62.15 -10.90
C GLU A 37 -22.33 62.50 -10.30
N GLY A 38 -21.24 62.28 -11.06
CA GLY A 38 -19.90 62.73 -10.71
C GLY A 38 -18.88 62.47 -11.83
N THR A 39 -18.10 63.48 -12.22
CA THR A 39 -17.01 63.36 -13.20
C THR A 39 -15.76 62.77 -12.56
N VAL A 40 -15.16 61.75 -13.21
CA VAL A 40 -13.99 61.04 -12.69
C VAL A 40 -12.74 61.92 -12.80
N ALA A 41 -12.04 62.15 -11.69
CA ALA A 41 -10.80 62.93 -11.68
C ALA A 41 -9.64 62.13 -12.32
N PRO A 42 -8.75 62.77 -13.10
CA PRO A 42 -7.64 62.10 -13.80
C PRO A 42 -6.67 61.37 -12.85
N GLU A 43 -6.51 61.85 -11.62
CA GLU A 43 -5.71 61.18 -10.57
C GLU A 43 -6.28 59.79 -10.20
N GLN A 44 -7.61 59.64 -10.20
CA GLN A 44 -8.26 58.36 -9.90
C GLN A 44 -8.01 57.33 -11.01
N VAL A 45 -7.92 57.79 -12.27
CA VAL A 45 -7.58 56.95 -13.41
C VAL A 45 -6.14 56.44 -13.31
N GLN A 46 -5.20 57.29 -12.88
CA GLN A 46 -3.80 56.90 -12.73
C GLN A 46 -3.57 55.90 -11.58
N VAL A 47 -4.23 56.10 -10.44
CA VAL A 47 -4.20 55.14 -9.31
C VAL A 47 -4.80 53.80 -9.75
N PHE A 48 -5.91 53.82 -10.50
CA PHE A 48 -6.53 52.61 -11.03
C PHE A 48 -5.59 51.85 -11.99
N LEU A 49 -4.98 52.54 -12.94
CA LEU A 49 -4.02 51.93 -13.88
C LEU A 49 -2.83 51.29 -13.16
N THR A 50 -2.29 51.98 -12.14
CA THR A 50 -1.17 51.46 -11.34
C THR A 50 -1.58 50.20 -10.55
N PHE A 51 -2.79 50.20 -9.99
CA PHE A 51 -3.32 49.04 -9.27
C PHE A 51 -3.57 47.85 -10.20
N VAL A 52 -4.22 48.06 -11.35
CA VAL A 52 -4.46 47.01 -12.36
C VAL A 52 -3.12 46.46 -12.87
N GLY A 53 -2.14 47.33 -13.15
CA GLY A 53 -0.80 46.93 -13.52
C GLY A 53 -0.11 46.06 -12.45
N GLY A 54 -0.17 46.48 -11.18
CA GLY A 54 0.38 45.71 -10.05
C GLY A 54 -0.31 44.37 -9.82
N GLY A 55 -1.64 44.32 -9.95
CA GLY A 55 -2.44 43.10 -9.85
C GLY A 55 -2.11 42.10 -10.97
N LEU A 56 -2.02 42.58 -12.22
CA LEU A 56 -1.62 41.74 -13.36
C LEU A 56 -0.18 41.23 -13.22
N ALA A 57 0.76 42.07 -12.78
CA ALA A 57 2.15 41.65 -12.54
C ALA A 57 2.25 40.57 -11.45
N THR A 58 1.48 40.71 -10.37
CA THR A 58 1.42 39.71 -9.29
C THR A 58 0.82 38.40 -9.79
N ALA A 59 -0.29 38.47 -10.54
CA ALA A 59 -0.92 37.30 -11.14
C ALA A 59 0.05 36.58 -12.10
N ALA A 60 0.72 37.32 -12.99
CA ALA A 60 1.72 36.78 -13.90
C ALA A 60 2.88 36.10 -13.16
N THR A 61 3.33 36.67 -12.05
CA THR A 61 4.38 36.08 -11.21
C THR A 61 3.93 34.77 -10.57
N VAL A 62 2.70 34.70 -10.05
CA VAL A 62 2.18 33.46 -9.46
C VAL A 62 1.91 32.39 -10.52
N PHE A 63 1.37 32.77 -11.68
CA PHE A 63 1.26 31.85 -12.83
C PHE A 63 2.63 31.34 -13.27
N GLY A 64 3.63 32.22 -13.36
CA GLY A 64 5.01 31.84 -13.64
C GLY A 64 5.56 30.84 -12.63
N ALA A 65 5.39 31.11 -11.33
CA ALA A 65 5.83 30.20 -10.27
C ALA A 65 5.11 28.84 -10.30
N LEU A 66 3.80 28.81 -10.61
CA LEU A 66 3.04 27.57 -10.76
C LEU A 66 3.48 26.78 -12.00
N LEU A 67 3.71 27.45 -13.13
CA LEU A 67 4.23 26.84 -14.35
C LEU A 67 5.65 26.30 -14.13
N THR A 68 6.53 27.04 -13.46
CA THR A 68 7.87 26.57 -13.10
C THR A 68 7.80 25.39 -12.15
N ARG A 69 6.89 25.40 -11.16
CA ARG A 69 6.68 24.25 -10.26
C ARG A 69 6.22 23.01 -11.03
N GLU A 70 5.28 23.16 -11.94
CA GLU A 70 4.79 22.05 -12.78
C GLU A 70 5.87 21.56 -13.75
N HIS A 71 6.60 22.47 -14.38
CA HIS A 71 7.71 22.16 -15.27
C HIS A 71 8.81 21.39 -14.53
N ASN A 72 9.25 21.89 -13.37
CA ASN A 72 10.23 21.22 -12.51
C ASN A 72 9.74 19.83 -12.05
N ALA A 73 8.44 19.68 -11.78
CA ALA A 73 7.87 18.37 -11.43
C ALA A 73 7.92 17.38 -12.60
N ARG A 74 7.60 17.84 -13.83
CA ARG A 74 7.69 17.02 -15.04
C ARG A 74 9.14 16.67 -15.37
N GLU A 75 10.06 17.62 -15.25
CA GLU A 75 11.47 17.42 -15.52
C GLU A 75 12.12 16.47 -14.51
N ARG A 76 11.79 16.59 -13.22
CA ARG A 76 12.18 15.60 -12.21
C ARG A 76 11.69 14.19 -12.55
N ARG A 77 10.47 14.04 -13.07
CA ARG A 77 9.96 12.73 -13.51
C ARG A 77 10.74 12.18 -14.69
N ARG A 78 11.07 13.01 -15.68
CA ARG A 78 11.91 12.62 -16.82
C ARG A 78 13.30 12.18 -16.36
N LEU A 79 13.97 12.99 -15.54
CA LEU A 79 15.29 12.67 -14.99
C LEU A 79 15.29 11.38 -14.17
N ARG A 80 14.22 11.10 -13.41
CA ARG A 80 14.07 9.83 -12.69
C ARG A 80 14.03 8.64 -13.65
N LEU A 81 13.23 8.72 -14.72
CA LEU A 81 13.15 7.66 -15.73
C LEU A 81 14.47 7.49 -16.49
N ASP A 82 15.12 8.59 -16.89
CA ASP A 82 16.43 8.55 -17.55
C ASP A 82 17.50 7.92 -16.64
N ASN A 83 17.46 8.19 -15.34
CA ASN A 83 18.35 7.56 -14.37
C ASN A 83 18.07 6.07 -14.19
N VAL A 84 16.80 5.63 -14.27
CA VAL A 84 16.51 4.18 -14.35
C VAL A 84 17.18 3.63 -15.57
N LEU A 85 16.84 4.14 -16.76
CA LEU A 85 17.34 3.61 -18.03
C LEU A 85 18.87 3.55 -18.07
N ARG A 86 19.56 4.61 -17.66
CA ARG A 86 21.03 4.61 -17.54
C ARG A 86 21.55 3.64 -16.47
N GLY A 87 20.84 3.51 -15.35
CA GLY A 87 21.12 2.49 -14.35
C GLY A 87 21.04 1.07 -14.93
N LEU A 88 20.13 0.85 -15.88
CA LEU A 88 19.98 -0.44 -16.57
C LEU A 88 21.06 -0.67 -17.61
N GLU A 89 21.40 0.37 -18.38
CA GLU A 89 22.49 0.35 -19.36
C GLU A 89 23.86 0.15 -18.71
N SER A 90 24.03 0.60 -17.46
CA SER A 90 25.29 0.48 -16.71
C SER A 90 25.44 -0.83 -15.93
N MET A 91 24.42 -1.71 -15.94
CA MET A 91 24.58 -3.04 -15.33
C MET A 91 25.55 -3.88 -16.17
N PRO A 92 26.48 -4.63 -15.54
CA PRO A 92 27.42 -5.47 -16.26
C PRO A 92 26.72 -6.43 -17.22
N GLU A 93 27.25 -6.61 -18.43
CA GLU A 93 26.74 -7.59 -19.39
C GLU A 93 26.82 -9.04 -18.87
N GLU A 94 27.62 -9.28 -17.85
CA GLU A 94 27.79 -10.57 -17.17
C GLU A 94 26.73 -10.82 -16.07
N ALA A 95 25.98 -9.79 -15.65
CA ALA A 95 24.95 -9.96 -14.62
C ALA A 95 23.82 -10.86 -15.13
N SER A 96 23.34 -11.77 -14.28
CA SER A 96 22.22 -12.64 -14.64
C SER A 96 20.97 -11.82 -14.97
N VAL A 97 20.14 -12.32 -15.89
CA VAL A 97 18.87 -11.68 -16.25
C VAL A 97 18.02 -11.44 -15.01
N GLN A 98 18.01 -12.39 -14.07
CA GLN A 98 17.30 -12.30 -12.80
C GLN A 98 17.73 -11.10 -11.97
N SER A 99 19.03 -10.91 -11.76
CA SER A 99 19.56 -9.79 -10.97
C SER A 99 19.24 -8.44 -11.62
N ARG A 100 19.30 -8.36 -12.95
CA ARG A 100 18.94 -7.11 -13.66
C ARG A 100 17.46 -6.80 -13.52
N VAL A 101 16.59 -7.78 -13.75
CA VAL A 101 15.13 -7.58 -13.64
C VAL A 101 14.72 -7.24 -12.22
N ALA A 102 15.30 -7.91 -11.20
CA ALA A 102 15.07 -7.56 -9.81
C ALA A 102 15.48 -6.10 -9.51
N GLY A 103 16.67 -5.68 -9.94
CA GLY A 103 17.14 -4.31 -9.77
C GLY A 103 16.26 -3.27 -10.48
N ILE A 104 15.79 -3.59 -11.70
CA ILE A 104 14.83 -2.75 -12.45
C ILE A 104 13.56 -2.55 -11.63
N LEU A 105 12.95 -3.65 -11.20
CA LEU A 105 11.68 -3.65 -10.48
C LEU A 105 11.80 -2.89 -9.15
N SER A 106 12.87 -3.13 -8.39
CA SER A 106 13.13 -2.37 -7.17
C SER A 106 13.24 -0.88 -7.44
N THR A 107 14.00 -0.49 -8.46
CA THR A 107 14.15 0.93 -8.82
C THR A 107 12.82 1.55 -9.24
N MET A 108 12.01 0.86 -10.05
CA MET A 108 10.69 1.35 -10.47
C MET A 108 9.75 1.57 -9.27
N VAL A 109 9.71 0.64 -8.32
CA VAL A 109 8.90 0.77 -7.10
C VAL A 109 9.38 1.96 -6.27
N LEU A 110 10.70 2.10 -6.05
CA LEU A 110 11.28 3.19 -5.28
C LEU A 110 11.04 4.57 -5.92
N LEU A 111 10.91 4.64 -7.25
CA LEU A 111 10.62 5.87 -7.97
C LEU A 111 9.13 6.21 -8.10
N GLY A 112 8.25 5.41 -7.49
CA GLY A 112 6.80 5.61 -7.57
C GLY A 112 6.23 5.30 -8.96
N GLN A 113 6.82 4.32 -9.66
CA GLN A 113 6.28 3.76 -10.90
C GLN A 113 5.60 2.42 -10.62
N GLU A 114 4.76 2.34 -9.58
CA GLU A 114 4.24 1.08 -9.03
C GLU A 114 3.45 0.28 -10.07
N ARG A 115 2.59 0.93 -10.85
CA ARG A 115 1.82 0.24 -11.91
C ARG A 115 2.69 -0.35 -13.00
N VAL A 116 3.74 0.36 -13.40
CA VAL A 116 4.67 -0.14 -14.42
C VAL A 116 5.46 -1.32 -13.84
N ALA A 117 5.92 -1.18 -12.58
CA ALA A 117 6.59 -2.26 -11.88
C ALA A 117 5.72 -3.51 -11.79
N LEU A 118 4.44 -3.41 -11.43
CA LEU A 118 3.53 -4.57 -11.35
C LEU A 118 3.34 -5.27 -12.71
N ARG A 119 3.18 -4.49 -13.79
CA ARG A 119 3.03 -5.03 -15.15
C ARG A 119 4.27 -5.76 -15.66
N VAL A 120 5.45 -5.39 -15.17
CA VAL A 120 6.70 -6.10 -15.48
C VAL A 120 6.91 -7.27 -14.51
N LEU A 121 6.52 -7.11 -13.24
CA LEU A 121 6.71 -8.10 -12.19
C LEU A 121 5.96 -9.40 -12.50
N GLU A 122 4.68 -9.33 -12.86
CA GLU A 122 3.87 -10.52 -13.13
C GLU A 122 4.49 -11.45 -14.20
N PRO A 123 4.75 -11.01 -15.45
CA PRO A 123 5.34 -11.88 -16.46
C PRO A 123 6.76 -12.31 -16.10
N ALA A 124 7.54 -11.46 -15.44
CA ALA A 124 8.89 -11.81 -15.02
C ALA A 124 8.89 -12.90 -13.92
N TRP A 125 7.95 -12.82 -12.98
CA TRP A 125 7.77 -13.84 -11.94
C TRP A 125 7.26 -15.15 -12.53
N GLN A 126 6.27 -15.11 -13.42
CA GLN A 126 5.77 -16.29 -14.14
C GLN A 126 6.86 -16.99 -14.95
N SER A 127 7.80 -16.22 -15.52
CA SER A 127 8.93 -16.74 -16.30
C SER A 127 10.11 -17.22 -15.42
N GLY A 128 10.03 -17.12 -14.09
CA GLY A 128 11.14 -17.45 -13.18
C GLY A 128 12.32 -16.47 -13.24
N ASN A 129 12.13 -15.30 -13.87
CA ASN A 129 13.12 -14.23 -13.90
C ASN A 129 13.15 -13.41 -12.59
N VAL A 130 12.14 -13.58 -11.74
CA VAL A 130 12.05 -12.95 -10.42
C VAL A 130 11.66 -14.02 -9.41
N ASP A 131 12.39 -14.09 -8.30
CA ASP A 131 12.10 -15.02 -7.22
C ASP A 131 10.95 -14.51 -6.32
N ALA A 132 10.35 -15.42 -5.55
CA ALA A 132 9.23 -15.07 -4.65
C ALA A 132 9.65 -14.03 -3.59
N ALA A 133 10.91 -14.03 -3.15
CA ALA A 133 11.44 -13.05 -2.22
C ALA A 133 11.41 -11.62 -2.81
N THR A 134 11.92 -11.43 -4.03
CA THR A 134 11.90 -10.12 -4.71
C THR A 134 10.47 -9.70 -5.03
N ALA A 135 9.63 -10.63 -5.51
CA ALA A 135 8.25 -10.33 -5.85
C ALA A 135 7.43 -9.85 -4.63
N THR A 136 7.52 -10.57 -3.51
CA THR A 136 6.82 -10.20 -2.27
C THR A 136 7.39 -8.94 -1.64
N TRP A 137 8.69 -8.68 -1.80
CA TRP A 137 9.27 -7.39 -1.41
C TRP A 137 8.68 -6.25 -2.22
N CYS A 138 8.64 -6.34 -3.56
CA CYS A 138 8.05 -5.32 -4.43
C CYS A 138 6.57 -5.07 -4.10
N ILE A 139 5.78 -6.14 -3.99
CA ILE A 139 4.37 -6.07 -3.60
C ILE A 139 4.22 -5.39 -2.24
N GLY A 140 5.03 -5.77 -1.26
CA GLY A 140 5.03 -5.18 0.07
C GLY A 140 5.27 -3.68 0.06
N GLN A 141 6.30 -3.23 -0.68
CA GLN A 141 6.61 -1.81 -0.81
C GLN A 141 5.45 -1.01 -1.43
N ILE A 142 4.77 -1.59 -2.42
CA ILE A 142 3.61 -0.94 -3.06
C ILE A 142 2.43 -0.86 -2.10
N ILE A 143 2.14 -1.93 -1.35
CA ILE A 143 1.00 -1.97 -0.42
C ILE A 143 1.22 -1.05 0.78
N THR A 144 2.41 -1.07 1.38
CA THR A 144 2.69 -0.36 2.64
C THR A 144 3.11 1.09 2.41
N GLY A 145 3.67 1.39 1.22
CA GLY A 145 4.24 2.69 0.89
C GLY A 145 5.52 3.03 1.65
N GLU A 146 6.23 2.04 2.21
CA GLU A 146 7.41 2.26 3.07
C GLU A 146 8.73 2.46 2.32
N GLY A 147 8.72 2.41 0.98
CA GLY A 147 9.95 2.29 0.18
C GLY A 147 10.76 3.55 -0.05
N ALA A 148 10.25 4.73 0.21
CA ALA A 148 11.07 5.94 0.10
C ALA A 148 10.66 6.88 1.22
N GLU A 149 11.63 7.64 1.75
CA GLU A 149 11.37 8.94 2.33
C GLU A 149 10.68 9.80 1.25
N ARG A 150 9.39 9.53 1.03
CA ARG A 150 8.49 10.36 0.25
C ARG A 150 8.20 11.53 1.16
N ASP A 151 9.20 12.39 1.29
CA ASP A 151 9.00 13.75 1.72
C ASP A 151 7.81 14.26 0.93
N TYR A 152 6.75 14.60 1.67
CA TYR A 152 5.37 14.76 1.24
C TYR A 152 5.15 15.92 0.25
N LEU A 153 5.92 15.97 -0.83
CA LEU A 153 5.58 16.75 -2.00
C LEU A 153 4.30 16.13 -2.57
N GLU A 154 3.22 16.88 -2.39
CA GLU A 154 1.78 16.71 -2.71
C GLU A 154 1.35 15.79 -3.89
N GLY A 155 2.25 15.27 -4.70
CA GLY A 155 1.96 14.39 -5.84
C GLY A 155 2.36 12.92 -5.69
N ASP A 156 2.98 12.49 -4.58
CA ASP A 156 3.53 11.12 -4.44
C ASP A 156 2.68 10.20 -3.53
N ARG A 157 1.35 10.36 -3.60
CA ARG A 157 0.43 9.47 -2.88
C ARG A 157 0.44 8.09 -3.51
N THR A 158 0.45 7.07 -2.66
CA THR A 158 0.27 5.68 -3.07
C THR A 158 -1.00 5.56 -3.91
N ASP A 159 -0.85 5.05 -5.13
CA ASP A 159 -1.97 4.88 -6.05
C ASP A 159 -2.86 3.72 -5.56
N PRO A 160 -4.12 3.98 -5.16
CA PRO A 160 -4.99 2.94 -4.60
C PRO A 160 -5.26 1.80 -5.59
N THR A 161 -5.20 2.07 -6.90
CA THR A 161 -5.32 1.02 -7.91
C THR A 161 -4.09 0.11 -7.91
N ALA A 162 -2.89 0.67 -7.82
CA ALA A 162 -1.65 -0.11 -7.74
C ALA A 162 -1.60 -0.96 -6.46
N VAL A 163 -2.06 -0.43 -5.33
CA VAL A 163 -2.19 -1.20 -4.08
C VAL A 163 -3.12 -2.39 -4.24
N ASN A 164 -4.26 -2.19 -4.91
CA ASN A 164 -5.21 -3.26 -5.17
C ASN A 164 -4.66 -4.31 -6.14
N GLU A 165 -4.03 -3.88 -7.25
CA GLU A 165 -3.36 -4.78 -8.21
C GLU A 165 -2.26 -5.61 -7.53
N ALA A 166 -1.44 -4.99 -6.68
CA ALA A 166 -0.39 -5.68 -5.93
C ALA A 166 -0.96 -6.77 -4.99
N ALA A 167 -2.06 -6.47 -4.30
CA ALA A 167 -2.72 -7.44 -3.42
C ALA A 167 -3.42 -8.57 -4.19
N VAL A 168 -3.98 -8.28 -5.38
CA VAL A 168 -4.52 -9.31 -6.28
C VAL A 168 -3.41 -10.24 -6.75
N LEU A 169 -2.28 -9.68 -7.19
CA LEU A 169 -1.12 -10.46 -7.63
C LEU A 169 -0.56 -11.34 -6.51
N LEU A 170 -0.52 -10.82 -5.27
CA LEU A 170 -0.14 -11.60 -4.09
C LEU A 170 -1.05 -12.81 -3.88
N ARG A 171 -2.36 -12.61 -4.02
CA ARG A 171 -3.36 -13.67 -3.87
C ARG A 171 -3.24 -14.72 -4.95
N GLU A 172 -3.10 -14.29 -6.21
CA GLU A 172 -3.02 -15.18 -7.37
C GLU A 172 -1.78 -16.08 -7.35
N HIS A 173 -0.69 -15.63 -6.72
CA HIS A 173 0.55 -16.38 -6.59
C HIS A 173 0.77 -16.97 -5.19
N SER A 174 -0.24 -16.93 -4.32
CA SER A 174 -0.11 -17.33 -2.91
C SER A 174 0.29 -18.80 -2.74
N ASP A 175 -0.05 -19.66 -3.68
CA ASP A 175 0.36 -21.07 -3.73
C ASP A 175 1.87 -21.26 -3.93
N LYS A 176 2.52 -20.32 -4.63
CA LYS A 176 3.97 -20.33 -4.93
C LYS A 176 4.80 -19.62 -3.87
N LEU A 177 4.15 -19.08 -2.84
CA LEU A 177 4.82 -18.36 -1.76
C LEU A 177 5.35 -19.26 -0.66
N VAL A 178 5.08 -20.56 -0.72
CA VAL A 178 5.63 -21.56 0.20
C VAL A 178 6.38 -22.60 -0.63
N ASP A 179 7.63 -22.86 -0.25
CA ASP A 179 8.49 -23.83 -0.92
C ASP A 179 9.27 -24.69 0.09
N SER A 180 10.18 -25.53 -0.40
CA SER A 180 11.02 -26.37 0.46
C SER A 180 12.02 -25.58 1.33
N HIS A 181 12.27 -24.31 1.01
CA HIS A 181 13.22 -23.44 1.71
C HIS A 181 12.54 -22.54 2.76
N GLY A 182 11.23 -22.34 2.66
CA GLY A 182 10.45 -21.60 3.63
C GLY A 182 9.20 -20.97 3.02
N TYR A 183 8.89 -19.77 3.48
CA TYR A 183 7.78 -18.98 2.97
C TYR A 183 8.27 -17.57 2.63
N TYR A 184 7.60 -16.94 1.68
CA TYR A 184 7.85 -15.58 1.25
C TYR A 184 6.56 -14.79 1.39
N PHE A 185 6.58 -13.72 2.16
CA PHE A 185 5.43 -12.84 2.31
C PHE A 185 5.91 -11.41 2.48
N PRO A 186 5.12 -10.41 2.08
CA PRO A 186 5.51 -9.01 2.27
C PRO A 186 5.90 -8.73 3.73
N GLY A 187 7.14 -8.27 3.92
CA GLY A 187 7.80 -8.24 5.24
C GLY A 187 7.04 -7.48 6.34
N HIS A 188 6.30 -6.42 5.98
CA HIS A 188 5.44 -5.69 6.92
C HIS A 188 4.42 -6.61 7.61
N PHE A 189 3.73 -7.43 6.81
CA PHE A 189 2.73 -8.37 7.29
C PHE A 189 3.33 -9.64 7.91
N LEU A 190 4.64 -9.70 8.12
CA LEU A 190 5.25 -10.72 8.99
C LEU A 190 5.17 -10.32 10.46
N HIS A 191 5.02 -9.03 10.75
CA HIS A 191 5.10 -8.49 12.09
C HIS A 191 3.89 -7.63 12.46
N GLU A 192 3.30 -6.93 11.50
CA GLU A 192 2.24 -5.97 11.75
C GLU A 192 1.07 -6.15 10.78
N TRP A 193 -0.14 -5.99 11.30
CA TRP A 193 -1.35 -5.98 10.46
C TRP A 193 -1.67 -4.57 9.95
N THR A 194 -1.46 -3.55 10.80
CA THR A 194 -1.76 -2.16 10.49
C THR A 194 -0.63 -1.51 9.72
N THR A 195 -0.96 -0.76 8.68
CA THR A 195 -0.01 0.07 7.90
C THR A 195 -0.17 1.55 8.26
N LYS A 196 0.82 2.38 7.89
CA LYS A 196 0.76 3.85 8.10
C LYS A 196 -0.46 4.49 7.44
N GLN A 197 -0.87 3.98 6.28
CA GLN A 197 -2.08 4.39 5.59
C GLN A 197 -3.15 3.30 5.71
N PRO A 198 -4.43 3.63 5.95
CA PRO A 198 -5.48 2.63 6.04
C PRO A 198 -5.66 1.92 4.69
N LEU A 199 -5.60 0.57 4.71
CA LEU A 199 -5.79 -0.24 3.51
C LEU A 199 -7.29 -0.33 3.14
N PRO A 200 -7.64 -0.27 1.85
CA PRO A 200 -8.98 -0.59 1.39
C PRO A 200 -9.42 -2.00 1.77
N LEU A 201 -10.73 -2.20 1.99
CA LEU A 201 -11.29 -3.49 2.40
C LEU A 201 -10.87 -4.65 1.47
N LYS A 202 -10.96 -4.45 0.16
CA LYS A 202 -10.56 -5.45 -0.86
C LYS A 202 -9.09 -5.86 -0.76
N VAL A 203 -8.22 -4.93 -0.38
CA VAL A 203 -6.78 -5.19 -0.23
C VAL A 203 -6.55 -6.08 0.98
N LYS A 204 -7.19 -5.76 2.11
CA LYS A 204 -7.13 -6.59 3.33
C LYS A 204 -7.66 -8.00 3.08
N ASP A 205 -8.78 -8.10 2.37
CA ASP A 205 -9.39 -9.38 1.98
C ASP A 205 -8.43 -10.23 1.13
N ASN A 206 -7.81 -9.66 0.09
CA ASN A 206 -6.82 -10.38 -0.72
C ASN A 206 -5.61 -10.83 0.10
N ILE A 207 -5.13 -10.03 1.06
CA ILE A 207 -4.02 -10.41 1.96
C ILE A 207 -4.43 -11.59 2.84
N LEU A 208 -5.62 -11.54 3.48
CA LEU A 208 -6.12 -12.63 4.32
C LEU A 208 -6.32 -13.92 3.52
N ARG A 209 -6.89 -13.83 2.31
CA ARG A 209 -7.00 -14.97 1.39
C ARG A 209 -5.65 -15.55 1.03
N SER A 210 -4.66 -14.70 0.76
CA SER A 210 -3.28 -15.16 0.48
C SER A 210 -2.72 -15.96 1.66
N ILE A 211 -2.91 -15.48 2.90
CA ILE A 211 -2.49 -16.18 4.12
C ILE A 211 -3.22 -17.53 4.25
N GLY A 212 -4.54 -17.52 4.06
CA GLY A 212 -5.37 -18.73 4.12
C GLY A 212 -4.95 -19.79 3.08
N THR A 213 -4.71 -19.37 1.84
CA THR A 213 -4.21 -20.25 0.78
C THR A 213 -2.82 -20.78 1.09
N MET A 214 -1.88 -19.95 1.54
CA MET A 214 -0.53 -20.40 1.92
C MET A 214 -0.58 -21.46 3.02
N LEU A 215 -1.42 -21.29 4.04
CA LEU A 215 -1.60 -22.28 5.11
C LEU A 215 -2.04 -23.65 4.58
N ARG A 216 -2.76 -23.70 3.45
CA ARG A 216 -3.23 -24.93 2.81
C ARG A 216 -2.20 -25.60 1.90
N CYS A 217 -1.16 -24.87 1.47
CA CYS A 217 -0.18 -25.40 0.52
C CYS A 217 0.70 -26.51 1.10
N HIS A 218 0.79 -26.60 2.43
CA HIS A 218 1.58 -27.61 3.12
C HIS A 218 0.82 -28.20 4.32
N ASP A 219 1.22 -29.41 4.67
CA ASP A 219 0.70 -30.11 5.84
C ASP A 219 1.07 -29.42 7.16
N ARG A 220 0.44 -29.89 8.24
CA ARG A 220 0.72 -29.42 9.59
C ARG A 220 2.17 -29.66 10.02
N ARG A 221 2.86 -30.71 9.58
CA ARG A 221 4.24 -30.99 10.04
C ARG A 221 5.23 -29.97 9.49
N TRP A 222 4.99 -29.46 8.27
CA TRP A 222 5.81 -28.41 7.67
C TRP A 222 5.71 -27.10 8.46
N TRP A 223 4.48 -26.71 8.84
CA TRP A 223 4.24 -25.50 9.64
C TRP A 223 4.62 -25.67 11.12
N PHE A 224 4.50 -26.89 11.67
CA PHE A 224 4.69 -27.23 13.08
C PHE A 224 5.72 -28.35 13.27
N PRO A 225 6.97 -28.21 12.81
CA PRO A 225 7.95 -29.29 12.87
C PRO A 225 8.26 -29.71 14.32
N ASP A 226 8.11 -28.76 15.26
CA ASP A 226 8.36 -28.94 16.68
C ASP A 226 7.04 -29.11 17.49
N GLY A 227 5.90 -29.28 16.83
CA GLY A 227 4.56 -29.29 17.44
C GLY A 227 4.08 -27.92 17.96
N ARG A 228 4.90 -26.88 17.81
CA ARG A 228 4.58 -25.50 18.21
C ARG A 228 3.83 -24.77 17.11
N ILE A 229 2.89 -23.92 17.51
CA ILE A 229 2.15 -23.07 16.57
C ILE A 229 3.10 -22.13 15.82
N PRO A 230 2.95 -22.00 14.49
CA PRO A 230 3.80 -21.12 13.72
C PRO A 230 3.52 -19.67 14.14
N ILE A 231 4.56 -18.98 14.61
CA ILE A 231 4.49 -17.59 15.08
C ILE A 231 3.86 -16.72 13.99
N TRP A 232 4.37 -16.85 12.76
CA TRP A 232 3.70 -16.38 11.55
C TRP A 232 3.10 -17.59 10.83
N PRO A 233 1.84 -17.55 10.37
CA PRO A 233 0.96 -16.38 10.25
C PRO A 233 0.06 -16.08 11.47
N THR A 234 0.11 -16.89 12.52
CA THR A 234 -0.82 -16.81 13.66
C THR A 234 -0.84 -15.43 14.32
N GLU A 235 0.32 -14.84 14.65
CA GLU A 235 0.38 -13.52 15.29
C GLU A 235 -0.27 -12.41 14.46
N VAL A 236 -0.16 -12.48 13.14
CA VAL A 236 -0.69 -11.46 12.22
C VAL A 236 -2.19 -11.58 12.13
N LEU A 237 -2.72 -12.81 12.02
CA LEU A 237 -4.15 -13.06 12.09
C LEU A 237 -4.72 -12.62 13.44
N MET A 238 -4.04 -12.91 14.55
CA MET A 238 -4.44 -12.45 15.88
C MET A 238 -4.51 -10.92 15.96
N LYS A 239 -3.48 -10.22 15.45
CA LYS A 239 -3.47 -8.75 15.38
C LYS A 239 -4.60 -8.21 14.48
N CYS A 240 -4.92 -8.91 13.40
CA CYS A 240 -6.04 -8.57 12.52
C CYS A 240 -7.37 -8.63 13.28
N VAL A 241 -7.64 -9.72 14.01
CA VAL A 241 -8.88 -9.86 14.80
C VAL A 241 -8.99 -8.76 15.87
N GLU A 242 -7.89 -8.39 16.50
CA GLU A 242 -7.89 -7.42 17.60
C GLU A 242 -7.98 -5.96 17.16
N ARG A 243 -7.28 -5.62 16.07
CA ARG A 243 -6.95 -4.23 15.73
C ARG A 243 -7.52 -3.76 14.40
N ASP A 244 -8.07 -4.63 13.56
CA ASP A 244 -8.67 -4.17 12.32
C ASP A 244 -9.89 -3.29 12.59
N SER A 245 -10.15 -2.32 11.74
CA SER A 245 -11.32 -1.43 11.86
C SER A 245 -12.61 -2.04 11.28
N SER A 246 -12.51 -3.10 10.48
CA SER A 246 -13.63 -3.72 9.77
C SER A 246 -14.02 -5.04 10.44
N THR A 247 -15.26 -5.14 10.92
CA THR A 247 -15.76 -6.36 11.60
C THR A 247 -15.73 -7.57 10.70
N SER A 248 -16.05 -7.42 9.40
CA SER A 248 -15.96 -8.50 8.41
C SER A 248 -14.53 -9.07 8.25
N VAL A 249 -13.51 -8.22 8.31
CA VAL A 249 -12.09 -8.61 8.22
C VAL A 249 -11.64 -9.29 9.51
N GLN A 250 -12.08 -8.75 10.65
CA GLN A 250 -11.87 -9.40 11.95
C GLN A 250 -12.49 -10.79 11.99
N ALA A 251 -13.74 -10.94 11.55
CA ALA A 251 -14.45 -12.22 11.55
C ALA A 251 -13.79 -13.24 10.61
N SER A 252 -13.37 -12.81 9.42
CA SER A 252 -12.64 -13.68 8.47
C SER A 252 -11.30 -14.15 9.04
N ALA A 253 -10.53 -13.25 9.66
CA ALA A 253 -9.28 -13.62 10.34
C ALA A 253 -9.55 -14.53 11.56
N ALA A 254 -10.63 -14.29 12.31
CA ALA A 254 -11.00 -15.09 13.46
C ALA A 254 -11.39 -16.51 13.07
N LEU A 255 -12.06 -16.68 11.92
CA LEU A 255 -12.36 -18.00 11.37
C LEU A 255 -11.07 -18.78 11.04
N LEU A 256 -10.10 -18.14 10.37
CA LEU A 256 -8.81 -18.77 10.09
C LEU A 256 -8.06 -19.13 11.38
N VAL A 257 -8.03 -18.24 12.38
CA VAL A 257 -7.47 -18.53 13.70
C VAL A 257 -8.20 -19.69 14.37
N GLY A 258 -9.52 -19.77 14.23
CA GLY A 258 -10.32 -20.85 14.79
C GLY A 258 -9.96 -22.21 14.21
N SER A 259 -9.73 -22.29 12.89
CA SER A 259 -9.20 -23.51 12.27
C SER A 259 -7.84 -23.92 12.87
N LEU A 260 -6.92 -22.96 13.10
CA LEU A 260 -5.62 -23.25 13.73
C LEU A 260 -5.78 -23.72 15.19
N TYR A 261 -6.72 -23.13 15.93
CA TYR A 261 -7.03 -23.47 17.31
C TYR A 261 -7.61 -24.89 17.44
N GLU A 262 -8.59 -25.24 16.61
CA GLU A 262 -9.25 -26.55 16.65
C GLU A 262 -8.28 -27.71 16.40
N VAL A 263 -7.27 -27.50 15.56
CA VAL A 263 -6.24 -28.51 15.25
C VAL A 263 -5.28 -28.76 16.42
N ASN A 264 -4.98 -27.75 17.24
CA ASN A 264 -4.04 -27.87 18.37
C ASN A 264 -4.42 -26.93 19.53
N PRO A 265 -5.52 -27.19 20.24
CA PRO A 265 -6.06 -26.26 21.22
C PRO A 265 -5.15 -26.08 22.44
N GLU A 266 -4.45 -27.13 22.86
CA GLU A 266 -3.57 -27.08 24.04
C GLU A 266 -2.36 -26.17 23.84
N GLU A 267 -1.68 -26.28 22.70
CA GLU A 267 -0.56 -25.38 22.40
C GLU A 267 -1.04 -23.95 22.18
N PHE A 268 -2.23 -23.77 21.59
CA PHE A 268 -2.81 -22.45 21.36
C PHE A 268 -3.15 -21.74 22.67
N ARG A 269 -3.79 -22.45 23.62
CA ARG A 269 -4.06 -21.94 24.96
C ARG A 269 -2.78 -21.63 25.72
N ARG A 270 -1.75 -22.47 25.58
CA ARG A 270 -0.43 -22.22 26.17
C ARG A 270 0.23 -20.96 25.63
N ALA A 271 0.16 -20.72 24.31
CA ALA A 271 0.80 -19.60 23.66
C ALA A 271 0.06 -18.26 23.83
N TYR A 272 -1.28 -18.27 23.77
CA TYR A 272 -2.10 -17.05 23.67
C TYR A 272 -3.11 -16.86 24.81
N GLY A 273 -3.34 -17.87 25.64
CA GLY A 273 -4.30 -17.84 26.76
C GLY A 273 -5.76 -18.14 26.35
N VAL A 274 -6.52 -18.72 27.28
CA VAL A 274 -7.90 -19.18 27.05
C VAL A 274 -8.86 -18.02 26.74
N ARG A 275 -8.93 -17.01 27.63
CA ARG A 275 -9.88 -15.88 27.50
C ARG A 275 -9.75 -15.13 26.18
N ARG A 276 -8.52 -14.93 25.72
CA ARG A 276 -8.23 -14.24 24.46
C ARG A 276 -8.81 -15.03 23.29
N THR A 277 -8.54 -16.33 23.27
CA THR A 277 -8.98 -17.24 22.21
C THR A 277 -10.51 -17.33 22.12
N ASP A 278 -11.20 -17.52 23.25
CA ASP A 278 -12.67 -17.65 23.26
C ASP A 278 -13.36 -16.37 22.76
N SER A 279 -12.88 -15.20 23.21
CA SER A 279 -13.43 -13.91 22.77
C SER A 279 -13.27 -13.68 21.27
N MET A 280 -12.25 -14.26 20.66
CA MET A 280 -11.99 -14.15 19.22
C MET A 280 -12.88 -15.09 18.42
N LEU A 281 -13.06 -16.32 18.88
CA LEU A 281 -13.95 -17.30 18.24
C LEU A 281 -15.41 -16.83 18.23
N ALA A 282 -15.86 -16.19 19.32
CA ALA A 282 -17.20 -15.60 19.38
C ALA A 282 -17.43 -14.58 18.25
N ARG A 283 -16.43 -13.74 17.93
CA ARG A 283 -16.54 -12.74 16.85
C ARG A 283 -16.72 -13.34 15.47
N ALA A 284 -16.24 -14.56 15.22
CA ALA A 284 -16.43 -15.22 13.93
C ALA A 284 -17.88 -15.69 13.73
N GLN A 285 -18.65 -15.86 14.81
CA GLN A 285 -20.02 -16.40 14.75
C GLN A 285 -21.08 -15.32 14.46
N ASP A 286 -20.79 -14.07 14.78
CA ASP A 286 -21.78 -12.98 14.74
C ASP A 286 -21.89 -12.27 13.37
N GLU A 287 -20.94 -12.51 12.45
CA GLU A 287 -20.84 -11.80 11.18
C GLU A 287 -21.05 -12.75 9.98
N PRO A 288 -21.71 -12.30 8.89
CA PRO A 288 -21.82 -13.08 7.67
C PRO A 288 -20.45 -13.21 7.01
N LEU A 289 -19.92 -14.44 6.97
CA LEU A 289 -18.62 -14.76 6.38
C LEU A 289 -18.77 -15.01 4.87
N SER A 290 -17.73 -14.67 4.10
CA SER A 290 -17.65 -15.06 2.69
C SER A 290 -17.42 -16.57 2.58
N GLU A 291 -18.11 -17.21 1.64
CA GLU A 291 -18.04 -18.65 1.34
C GLU A 291 -16.59 -19.14 1.20
N ASP A 292 -15.75 -18.36 0.52
CA ASP A 292 -14.34 -18.71 0.34
C ASP A 292 -13.56 -18.90 1.66
N TYR A 293 -13.84 -18.12 2.70
CA TYR A 293 -13.16 -18.32 4.00
C TYR A 293 -13.70 -19.55 4.73
N VAL A 294 -14.99 -19.86 4.56
CA VAL A 294 -15.59 -21.09 5.10
C VAL A 294 -14.93 -22.31 4.46
N ASP A 295 -14.75 -22.28 3.14
CA ASP A 295 -14.09 -23.35 2.38
C ASP A 295 -12.63 -23.50 2.80
N ILE A 296 -11.86 -22.40 2.81
CA ILE A 296 -10.46 -22.41 3.27
C ILE A 296 -10.36 -22.96 4.71
N SER A 297 -11.27 -22.53 5.60
CA SER A 297 -11.31 -22.96 7.00
C SER A 297 -11.62 -24.45 7.14
N ALA A 298 -12.56 -24.97 6.36
CA ALA A 298 -12.92 -26.38 6.33
C ALA A 298 -11.77 -27.24 5.80
N GLU A 299 -11.16 -26.84 4.68
CA GLU A 299 -10.03 -27.55 4.09
C GLU A 299 -8.80 -27.55 5.01
N LEU A 300 -8.53 -26.44 5.70
CA LEU A 300 -7.48 -26.38 6.73
C LEU A 300 -7.73 -27.35 7.87
N ARG A 301 -8.97 -27.42 8.37
CA ARG A 301 -9.34 -28.38 9.43
C ARG A 301 -9.11 -29.80 8.95
N THR A 302 -9.60 -30.15 7.77
CA THR A 302 -9.42 -31.50 7.21
C THR A 302 -7.95 -31.84 7.02
N ALA A 303 -7.20 -30.98 6.31
CA ALA A 303 -5.80 -31.21 5.97
C ALA A 303 -4.89 -31.34 7.21
N TRP A 304 -5.27 -30.72 8.33
CA TRP A 304 -4.44 -30.70 9.53
C TRP A 304 -4.97 -31.57 10.68
N SER A 305 -6.22 -32.05 10.60
CA SER A 305 -6.80 -32.98 11.59
C SER A 305 -6.34 -34.41 11.36
N ASP A 306 -6.01 -34.78 10.13
CA ASP A 306 -5.60 -36.15 9.82
C ASP A 306 -4.32 -36.51 10.59
N PRO A 307 -4.40 -37.49 11.52
CA PRO A 307 -3.22 -38.04 12.14
C PRO A 307 -2.54 -38.92 11.09
N GLU A 308 -1.68 -38.33 10.27
CA GLU A 308 -0.96 -39.11 9.26
C GLU A 308 -0.21 -40.29 9.92
N PRO A 309 -0.23 -41.46 9.26
CA PRO A 309 0.24 -42.72 9.82
C PRO A 309 1.67 -42.58 10.32
N SER A 310 1.95 -43.28 11.41
CA SER A 310 3.23 -43.33 12.11
C SER A 310 4.33 -44.01 11.28
N ASP A 311 4.56 -43.55 10.05
CA ASP A 311 5.69 -43.99 9.25
C ASP A 311 6.94 -43.23 9.71
N HIS A 312 7.66 -43.91 10.61
CA HIS A 312 8.95 -43.56 11.16
C HIS A 312 10.10 -43.62 10.12
N THR A 313 9.86 -43.28 8.86
CA THR A 313 10.89 -43.21 7.82
C THR A 313 11.34 -41.77 7.59
N ALA A 314 12.15 -41.35 8.55
CA ALA A 314 13.30 -40.45 8.45
C ALA A 314 13.50 -39.57 7.19
N SER A 315 13.77 -38.29 7.49
CA SER A 315 14.90 -37.51 6.95
C SER A 315 14.71 -36.70 5.66
N HIS A 316 13.91 -35.63 5.74
CA HIS A 316 14.35 -34.32 5.24
C HIS A 316 13.76 -33.21 6.11
N ARG A 317 14.50 -32.79 7.14
CA ARG A 317 14.14 -31.58 7.90
C ARG A 317 14.44 -30.36 7.03
N PRO A 318 13.45 -29.52 6.67
CA PRO A 318 13.74 -28.27 5.98
C PRO A 318 14.59 -27.37 6.88
N HIS A 319 15.64 -26.80 6.30
CA HIS A 319 16.57 -25.93 6.99
C HIS A 319 15.85 -24.61 7.30
N ARG A 320 15.43 -24.40 8.56
CA ARG A 320 14.77 -23.13 8.98
C ARG A 320 15.63 -21.94 8.53
N PRO A 321 15.10 -20.97 7.75
CA PRO A 321 15.80 -19.72 7.52
C PRO A 321 15.96 -19.03 8.88
N ARG A 322 17.20 -18.91 9.35
CA ARG A 322 17.53 -18.09 10.52
C ARG A 322 17.24 -16.64 10.13
N HIS A 323 16.04 -16.14 10.46
CA HIS A 323 15.80 -14.70 10.50
C HIS A 323 16.77 -14.09 11.51
N ARG A 324 17.89 -13.58 11.01
CA ARG A 324 18.83 -12.78 11.79
C ARG A 324 18.06 -11.56 12.26
N ARG A 325 17.61 -11.57 13.52
CA ARG A 325 17.23 -10.34 14.24
C ARG A 325 18.44 -9.40 14.16
N LYS A 326 18.43 -8.47 13.22
CA LYS A 326 19.28 -7.28 13.33
C LYS A 326 18.72 -6.52 14.53
N LYS A 327 19.46 -6.55 15.65
CA LYS A 327 19.24 -5.57 16.71
C LYS A 327 19.53 -4.19 16.11
N PRO A 328 18.73 -3.16 16.45
CA PRO A 328 18.98 -1.79 16.00
C PRO A 328 20.36 -1.30 16.44
#